data_AF-A0A135L3W7-F1
#
_entry.id   AF-A0A135L3W7-F1
#
_cell.length_a   1.000
_cell.length_b   1.000
_cell.length_c   1.000
_cell.angle_alpha   90.00
_cell.angle_beta   90.00
_cell.angle_gamma   90.00
#
_symmetry.space_group_name_H-M   'P 1'
#
loop_
_entity.id
_entity.type
_entity.pdbx_description
1 polymer ?
#
loop_
_entity_poly.entity_id
_entity_poly.type
_entity_poly.pdbx_seq_one_letter_code
_entity_poly.pdbx_strand_id
1 'polypeptide(L)'
;MAKHIFWGIIPALFIFFAFIGLNIGPLLFLTLIGGLAFYLTEKKGGIPGLHQEIKKKNHIVGKTIVTFEDIGGLERTKQELKEALDFLIHSEEMKEYGIRPLKGILMDGPPGTGKTLLAKAAADYTGSVFVASSGSEFIEMYVGVGAQRVRDLFKEAKTLAKKQQKNSAIIFIDEIDVIGGKRDANSQREYDQTLNQLLTEMDGIQSRDQPQILVIAATNRKDMLDPALLRPGRFDRHILVDLPDKNARKKILEIHTSNKPLASDVDLNQIAIETYQFSGAQLESVANEAAIYAMRDKSKEIKSKHFSSAIDKVIMGEQMDRTASQQEKRRVAIHELGHAIVAENVKPGSISQVALRPRGQALGYVRHNPQEEQYLHTRESLEQQIMIALGGSVAEEIFYGHRSTGSKNDFEQALNLVNYLIDTGLTSLGIVNTNYISKDKLEKESNEILNLLLQKTSNLLQSHKEVIVKALEHLENEEVLSGNEFREMIRQLSNETMISQIG
;
A
#
# COMPACT_ATOMS: atom_id res chain seq x y z
N MET A 1 -2.69 -66.66 -16.14
CA MET A 1 -3.27 -67.17 -17.41
C MET A 1 -3.23 -66.16 -18.56
N ALA A 2 -3.62 -64.89 -18.37
CA ALA A 2 -3.67 -63.90 -19.46
C ALA A 2 -2.33 -63.62 -20.19
N LYS A 3 -1.20 -63.60 -19.48
CA LYS A 3 0.12 -63.33 -20.10
C LYS A 3 0.52 -64.37 -21.15
N HIS A 4 0.30 -65.66 -20.90
CA HIS A 4 0.69 -66.73 -21.83
C HIS A 4 -0.17 -66.77 -23.10
N ILE A 5 -1.45 -66.38 -23.00
CA ILE A 5 -2.36 -66.27 -24.14
C ILE A 5 -1.91 -65.12 -25.06
N PHE A 6 -1.44 -64.01 -24.47
CA PHE A 6 -0.96 -62.84 -25.20
C PHE A 6 0.29 -63.14 -26.04
N TRP A 7 1.23 -63.92 -25.50
CA TRP A 7 2.46 -64.31 -26.20
C TRP A 7 2.23 -65.30 -27.35
N GLY A 8 1.11 -66.03 -27.39
CA GLY A 8 0.76 -66.95 -28.48
C GLY A 8 -0.03 -66.31 -29.63
N ILE A 9 -0.91 -65.35 -29.32
CA ILE A 9 -1.81 -64.74 -30.31
C ILE A 9 -1.09 -63.72 -31.20
N ILE A 10 -0.13 -62.98 -30.63
CA ILE A 10 0.56 -61.90 -31.35
C ILE A 10 1.38 -62.42 -32.54
N PRO A 11 2.24 -63.46 -32.40
CA PRO A 11 2.98 -64.01 -33.54
C PRO A 11 2.04 -64.57 -34.63
N ALA A 12 0.94 -65.20 -34.22
CA ALA A 12 -0.05 -65.76 -35.16
C ALA A 12 -0.74 -64.67 -35.99
N LEU A 13 -1.09 -63.53 -35.37
CA LEU A 13 -1.65 -62.37 -36.08
C LEU A 13 -0.65 -61.76 -37.08
N PHE A 14 0.62 -61.65 -36.70
CA PHE A 14 1.65 -61.15 -37.60
C PHE A 14 1.87 -62.05 -38.83
N ILE A 15 1.86 -63.37 -38.64
CA ILE A 15 1.95 -64.35 -39.73
C ILE A 15 0.70 -64.30 -40.62
N PHE A 16 -0.49 -64.15 -40.03
CA PHE A 16 -1.75 -64.03 -40.76
C PHE A 16 -1.82 -62.76 -41.62
N PHE A 17 -1.39 -61.61 -41.09
CA PHE A 17 -1.34 -60.36 -41.86
C PHE A 17 -0.28 -60.39 -42.96
N ALA A 18 0.84 -61.08 -42.75
CA ALA A 18 1.83 -61.35 -43.79
C ALA A 18 1.25 -62.16 -44.96
N PHE A 19 0.47 -63.19 -44.64
CA PHE A 19 -0.16 -64.08 -45.63
C PHE A 19 -1.21 -63.38 -46.49
N ILE A 20 -1.92 -62.38 -45.93
CA ILE A 20 -2.93 -61.58 -46.64
C ILE A 20 -2.29 -60.46 -47.51
N GLY A 21 -0.96 -60.30 -47.47
CA GLY A 21 -0.24 -59.29 -48.26
C GLY A 21 -0.36 -57.88 -47.70
N LEU A 22 -0.78 -57.73 -46.43
CA LEU A 22 -0.82 -56.44 -45.74
C LEU A 22 0.58 -56.05 -45.27
N ASN A 23 0.94 -54.79 -45.48
CA ASN A 23 2.24 -54.28 -45.04
C ASN A 23 2.29 -54.28 -43.50
N ILE A 24 3.16 -55.13 -42.96
CA ILE A 24 3.27 -55.44 -41.54
C ILE A 24 4.13 -54.40 -40.80
N GLY A 25 4.85 -53.55 -41.54
CA GLY A 25 5.77 -52.54 -41.01
C GLY A 25 5.14 -51.61 -39.95
N PRO A 26 3.95 -51.02 -40.18
CA PRO A 26 3.29 -50.14 -39.21
C PRO A 26 2.92 -50.87 -37.91
N LEU A 27 2.51 -52.14 -38.00
CA LEU A 27 2.08 -52.92 -36.84
C LEU A 27 3.28 -53.34 -35.97
N LEU A 28 4.40 -53.70 -36.60
CA LEU A 28 5.68 -53.95 -35.91
C LEU A 28 6.24 -52.68 -35.25
N PHE A 29 6.08 -51.53 -35.90
CA PHE A 29 6.52 -50.24 -35.35
C PHE A 29 5.72 -49.85 -34.11
N LEU A 30 4.39 -50.05 -34.13
CA LEU A 30 3.52 -49.79 -32.98
C LEU A 30 3.80 -50.73 -31.80
N THR A 31 4.06 -52.02 -32.06
CA THR A 31 4.41 -52.96 -30.98
C THR A 31 5.79 -52.66 -30.39
N LEU A 32 6.75 -52.21 -31.20
CA LEU A 32 8.06 -51.77 -30.74
C LEU A 32 7.95 -50.52 -29.86
N ILE A 33 7.16 -49.51 -30.27
CA ILE A 33 6.92 -48.29 -29.47
C ILE A 33 6.20 -48.62 -28.17
N GLY A 34 5.15 -49.45 -28.22
CA GLY A 34 4.41 -49.87 -27.04
C GLY A 34 5.29 -50.66 -26.06
N GLY A 35 6.16 -51.54 -26.56
CA GLY A 35 7.12 -52.29 -25.77
C GLY A 35 8.19 -51.39 -25.14
N LEU A 36 8.71 -50.42 -25.89
CA LEU A 36 9.67 -49.44 -25.38
C LEU A 36 9.04 -48.54 -24.31
N ALA A 37 7.80 -48.09 -24.51
CA ALA A 37 7.04 -47.31 -23.54
C ALA A 37 6.79 -48.10 -22.25
N PHE A 38 6.39 -49.37 -22.36
CA PHE A 38 6.19 -50.25 -21.20
C PHE A 38 7.50 -50.49 -20.44
N TYR A 39 8.59 -50.76 -21.16
CA TYR A 39 9.93 -50.94 -20.58
C TYR A 39 10.43 -49.69 -19.85
N LEU A 40 10.15 -48.50 -20.41
CA LEU A 40 10.46 -47.22 -19.76
C LEU A 40 9.62 -47.02 -18.49
N THR A 41 8.33 -47.37 -18.49
CA THR A 41 7.47 -47.25 -17.30
C THR A 41 7.85 -48.23 -16.18
N GLU A 42 8.42 -49.39 -16.50
CA GLU A 42 8.78 -50.41 -15.50
C GLU A 42 10.16 -50.14 -14.85
N LYS A 43 11.10 -49.51 -15.58
CA LYS A 43 12.44 -49.15 -15.05
C LYS A 43 12.54 -47.73 -14.47
N LYS A 44 11.64 -46.82 -14.83
CA LYS A 44 11.52 -45.47 -14.25
C LYS A 44 10.03 -45.23 -14.04
N GLY A 45 9.57 -45.30 -12.79
CA GLY A 45 8.15 -45.24 -12.44
C GLY A 45 7.40 -44.04 -13.01
N GLY A 46 6.80 -44.22 -14.19
CA GLY A 46 5.91 -43.26 -14.84
C GLY A 46 6.46 -42.61 -16.12
N ILE A 47 5.52 -42.26 -17.00
CA ILE A 47 5.76 -41.59 -18.28
C ILE A 47 6.35 -40.19 -18.03
N PRO A 48 7.55 -39.86 -18.55
CA PRO A 48 8.12 -38.53 -18.41
C PRO A 48 7.30 -37.55 -19.26
N GLY A 49 6.55 -36.67 -18.61
CA GLY A 49 5.80 -35.59 -19.26
C GLY A 49 4.32 -35.47 -18.92
N LEU A 50 3.71 -36.42 -18.20
CA LEU A 50 2.28 -36.35 -17.82
C LEU A 50 2.03 -36.24 -16.31
N HIS A 51 3.08 -36.18 -15.49
CA HIS A 51 3.00 -35.73 -14.11
C HIS A 51 3.88 -34.49 -13.98
N GLN A 52 3.27 -33.32 -14.16
CA GLN A 52 3.74 -32.13 -13.46
C GLN A 52 3.56 -32.44 -11.97
N GLU A 53 4.63 -32.93 -11.33
CA GLU A 53 4.77 -32.73 -9.90
C GLU A 53 4.64 -31.21 -9.68
N ILE A 54 3.49 -30.82 -9.14
CA ILE A 54 3.30 -29.53 -8.50
C ILE A 54 4.42 -29.48 -7.46
N LYS A 55 5.50 -28.75 -7.77
CA LYS A 55 6.53 -28.41 -6.81
C LYS A 55 5.78 -27.79 -5.63
N LYS A 56 5.66 -28.54 -4.53
CA LYS A 56 5.32 -27.99 -3.22
C LYS A 56 6.29 -26.86 -2.97
N LYS A 57 5.86 -25.62 -3.22
CA LYS A 57 6.44 -24.46 -2.55
C LYS A 57 6.14 -24.73 -1.08
N ASN A 58 7.15 -25.16 -0.33
CA ASN A 58 7.00 -25.31 1.10
C ASN A 58 6.63 -23.93 1.65
N HIS A 59 5.42 -23.77 2.19
CA HIS A 59 4.94 -22.56 2.87
C HIS A 59 5.63 -22.34 4.23
N ILE A 60 6.81 -22.91 4.42
CA ILE A 60 7.61 -22.77 5.63
C ILE A 60 8.42 -21.49 5.47
N VAL A 61 7.83 -20.38 5.91
CA VAL A 61 8.57 -19.13 6.13
C VAL A 61 9.71 -19.45 7.08
N GLY A 62 10.94 -19.15 6.66
CA GLY A 62 12.15 -19.35 7.47
C GLY A 62 12.02 -18.67 8.84
N LYS A 63 12.70 -19.27 9.82
CA LYS A 63 12.74 -18.91 11.25
C LYS A 63 13.33 -17.52 11.49
N THR A 64 12.66 -16.46 11.04
CA THR A 64 12.80 -15.11 11.59
C THR A 64 11.69 -14.97 12.62
N ILE A 65 12.05 -15.14 13.88
CA ILE A 65 11.15 -14.90 15.01
C ILE A 65 10.96 -13.38 15.05
N VAL A 66 9.78 -12.92 14.64
CA VAL A 66 9.37 -11.51 14.76
C VAL A 66 8.51 -11.45 16.02
N THR A 67 8.86 -10.56 16.94
CA THR A 67 8.12 -10.35 18.19
C THR A 67 7.29 -9.06 18.12
N PHE A 68 6.40 -8.85 19.09
CA PHE A 68 5.67 -7.59 19.20
C PHE A 68 6.56 -6.37 19.50
N GLU A 69 7.78 -6.60 20.00
CA GLU A 69 8.77 -5.55 20.29
C GLU A 69 9.44 -5.05 19.00
N ASP A 70 9.57 -5.91 18.00
CA ASP A 70 10.14 -5.58 16.68
C ASP A 70 9.20 -4.72 15.81
N ILE A 71 7.98 -4.44 16.29
CA ILE A 71 6.97 -3.65 15.58
C ILE A 71 6.90 -2.27 16.24
N GLY A 72 7.19 -1.19 15.52
CA GLY A 72 7.10 0.16 16.06
C GLY A 72 5.65 0.64 16.21
N GLY A 73 5.27 1.11 17.39
CA GLY A 73 3.97 1.75 17.65
C GLY A 73 2.78 0.77 17.73
N LEU A 74 1.60 1.23 17.28
CA LEU A 74 0.35 0.45 17.25
C LEU A 74 -0.05 -0.16 18.60
N GLU A 75 0.21 0.53 19.72
CA GLU A 75 0.04 -0.04 21.07
C GLU A 75 -1.39 -0.55 21.33
N ARG A 76 -2.40 0.22 20.91
CA ARG A 76 -3.81 -0.19 21.02
C ARG A 76 -4.10 -1.44 20.18
N THR A 77 -3.69 -1.44 18.92
CA THR A 77 -3.87 -2.57 17.99
C THR A 77 -3.17 -3.82 18.49
N LYS A 78 -1.94 -3.69 19.03
CA LYS A 78 -1.20 -4.79 19.64
C LYS A 78 -1.91 -5.33 20.87
N GLN A 79 -2.42 -4.45 21.73
CA GLN A 79 -3.15 -4.85 22.93
C GLN A 79 -4.43 -5.62 22.58
N GLU A 80 -5.23 -5.09 21.64
CA GLU A 80 -6.44 -5.76 21.14
C GLU A 80 -6.13 -7.13 20.51
N LEU A 81 -5.04 -7.22 19.76
CA LEU A 81 -4.57 -8.49 19.20
C LEU A 81 -4.10 -9.46 20.29
N LYS A 82 -3.35 -9.01 21.29
CA LYS A 82 -2.92 -9.85 22.43
C LYS A 82 -4.12 -10.40 23.20
N GLU A 83 -5.10 -9.55 23.51
CA GLU A 83 -6.35 -9.99 24.16
C GLU A 83 -7.09 -11.03 23.32
N ALA A 84 -7.13 -10.87 22.00
CA ALA A 84 -7.70 -11.87 21.10
C ALA A 84 -6.91 -13.18 21.09
N LEU A 85 -5.58 -13.12 21.18
CA LEU A 85 -4.69 -14.29 21.22
C LEU A 85 -4.71 -15.00 22.57
N ASP A 86 -4.96 -14.29 23.67
CA ASP A 86 -5.06 -14.89 25.01
C ASP A 86 -6.22 -15.91 25.09
N PHE A 87 -7.26 -15.79 24.25
CA PHE A 87 -8.29 -16.82 24.10
C PHE A 87 -7.75 -18.15 23.57
N LEU A 88 -6.68 -18.11 22.77
CA LEU A 88 -6.00 -19.30 22.25
C LEU A 88 -5.08 -19.93 23.30
N ILE A 89 -4.43 -19.09 24.12
CA ILE A 89 -3.51 -19.53 25.19
C ILE A 89 -4.29 -20.15 26.36
N HIS A 90 -5.33 -19.47 26.84
CA HIS A 90 -6.15 -19.88 28.01
C HIS A 90 -7.37 -20.72 27.61
N SER A 91 -7.27 -21.46 26.51
CA SER A 91 -8.41 -22.15 25.91
C SER A 91 -9.13 -23.16 26.81
N GLU A 92 -8.46 -23.76 27.81
CA GLU A 92 -9.10 -24.65 28.78
C GLU A 92 -9.98 -23.88 29.78
N GLU A 93 -9.48 -22.78 30.36
CA GLU A 93 -10.25 -21.90 31.25
C GLU A 93 -11.48 -21.33 30.51
N MET A 94 -11.30 -20.93 29.26
CA MET A 94 -12.39 -20.41 28.43
C MET A 94 -13.53 -21.42 28.24
N LYS A 95 -13.22 -22.73 28.17
CA LYS A 95 -14.25 -23.79 28.10
C LYS A 95 -15.04 -23.89 29.39
N GLU A 96 -14.41 -23.69 30.55
CA GLU A 96 -15.09 -23.71 31.86
C GLU A 96 -16.12 -22.59 31.97
N TYR A 97 -15.81 -21.41 31.42
CA TYR A 97 -16.74 -20.28 31.35
C TYR A 97 -17.76 -20.38 30.20
N GLY A 98 -17.72 -21.43 29.38
CA GLY A 98 -18.60 -21.59 28.23
C GLY A 98 -18.36 -20.56 27.12
N ILE A 99 -17.19 -19.94 27.09
CA ILE A 99 -16.79 -18.96 26.08
C ILE A 99 -16.52 -19.70 24.77
N ARG A 100 -17.10 -19.20 23.67
CA ARG A 100 -16.88 -19.76 22.34
C ARG A 100 -15.44 -19.48 21.89
N PRO A 101 -14.74 -20.45 21.29
CA PRO A 101 -13.37 -20.23 20.82
C PRO A 101 -13.36 -19.18 19.71
N LEU A 102 -12.30 -18.37 19.70
CA LEU A 102 -12.04 -17.44 18.63
C LEU A 102 -11.56 -18.21 17.40
N LYS A 103 -12.33 -18.16 16.31
CA LYS A 103 -11.99 -18.87 15.07
C LYS A 103 -11.18 -18.04 14.09
N GLY A 104 -11.44 -16.73 14.05
CA GLY A 104 -10.74 -15.86 13.12
C GLY A 104 -10.66 -14.39 13.54
N ILE A 105 -9.57 -13.77 13.11
CA ILE A 105 -9.26 -12.35 13.26
C ILE A 105 -9.09 -11.76 11.86
N LEU A 106 -9.80 -10.69 11.55
CA LEU A 106 -9.59 -9.90 10.35
C LEU A 106 -8.84 -8.62 10.71
N MET A 107 -7.71 -8.39 10.08
CA MET A 107 -6.97 -7.14 10.14
C MET A 107 -7.27 -6.31 8.89
N ASP A 108 -7.85 -5.13 9.08
CA ASP A 108 -8.12 -4.19 7.99
C ASP A 108 -7.29 -2.91 8.15
N GLY A 109 -6.85 -2.31 7.06
CA GLY A 109 -6.13 -1.05 7.09
C GLY A 109 -5.26 -0.82 5.85
N PRO A 110 -4.64 0.37 5.70
CA PRO A 110 -3.85 0.73 4.52
C PRO A 110 -2.67 -0.24 4.25
N PRO A 111 -2.16 -0.31 3.01
CA PRO A 111 -0.98 -1.13 2.71
C PRO A 111 0.25 -0.62 3.47
N GLY A 112 1.16 -1.54 3.82
CA GLY A 112 2.44 -1.18 4.45
C GLY A 112 2.35 -0.80 5.94
N THR A 113 1.23 -1.03 6.63
CA THR A 113 1.06 -0.76 8.07
C THR A 113 1.52 -1.90 8.99
N GLY A 114 2.09 -2.98 8.44
CA GLY A 114 2.66 -4.07 9.24
C GLY A 114 1.67 -5.19 9.61
N LYS A 115 0.54 -5.33 8.91
CA LYS A 115 -0.43 -6.44 9.11
C LYS A 115 0.25 -7.82 9.09
N THR A 116 1.11 -8.09 8.11
CA THR A 116 1.87 -9.35 8.01
C THR A 116 2.89 -9.52 9.13
N LEU A 117 3.48 -8.43 9.64
CA LEU A 117 4.39 -8.46 10.79
C LEU A 117 3.64 -8.78 12.09
N LEU A 118 2.47 -8.15 12.29
CA LEU A 118 1.59 -8.44 13.42
C LEU A 118 1.14 -9.91 13.44
N ALA A 119 0.82 -10.50 12.29
CA ALA A 119 0.47 -11.92 12.20
C ALA A 119 1.64 -12.85 12.58
N LYS A 120 2.87 -12.50 12.20
CA LYS A 120 4.07 -13.27 12.59
C LYS A 120 4.33 -13.16 14.09
N ALA A 121 4.23 -11.95 14.65
CA ALA A 121 4.34 -11.70 16.09
C ALA A 121 3.25 -12.41 16.90
N ALA A 122 2.03 -12.52 16.36
CA ALA A 122 0.96 -13.26 16.98
C ALA A 122 1.30 -14.75 17.14
N ALA A 123 1.91 -15.37 16.12
CA ALA A 123 2.30 -16.79 16.19
C ALA A 123 3.43 -17.05 17.17
N ASP A 124 4.38 -16.11 17.29
CA ASP A 124 5.42 -16.19 18.31
C ASP A 124 4.83 -16.07 19.72
N TYR A 125 3.95 -15.07 19.95
CA TYR A 125 3.29 -14.83 21.23
C TYR A 125 2.47 -16.04 21.72
N THR A 126 1.74 -16.73 20.83
CA THR A 126 0.97 -17.92 21.18
C THR A 126 1.80 -19.21 21.13
N GLY A 127 3.07 -19.14 20.72
CA GLY A 127 3.92 -20.30 20.49
C GLY A 127 3.38 -21.27 19.43
N SER A 128 2.54 -20.78 18.50
CA SER A 128 1.86 -21.56 17.48
C SER A 128 2.71 -21.80 16.24
N VAL A 129 2.38 -22.82 15.45
CA VAL A 129 2.90 -22.92 14.08
C VAL A 129 2.27 -21.84 13.21
N PHE A 130 3.07 -21.17 12.38
CA PHE A 130 2.59 -20.17 11.42
C PHE A 130 2.60 -20.73 10.00
N VAL A 131 1.45 -20.70 9.33
CA VAL A 131 1.31 -21.03 7.90
C VAL A 131 0.73 -19.82 7.20
N ALA A 132 1.41 -19.32 6.17
CA ALA A 132 0.97 -18.14 5.43
C ALA A 132 0.68 -18.48 3.96
N SER A 133 -0.38 -17.89 3.42
CA SER A 133 -0.74 -17.93 2.01
C SER A 133 -1.30 -16.57 1.59
N SER A 134 -1.13 -16.22 0.32
CA SER A 134 -1.72 -15.01 -0.25
C SER A 134 -3.07 -15.35 -0.90
N GLY A 135 -4.06 -14.46 -0.82
CA GLY A 135 -5.37 -14.62 -1.45
C GLY A 135 -5.26 -14.91 -2.96
N SER A 136 -4.28 -14.30 -3.61
CA SER A 136 -3.96 -14.53 -5.03
C SER A 136 -3.48 -15.96 -5.33
N GLU A 137 -2.96 -16.71 -4.36
CA GLU A 137 -2.56 -18.11 -4.55
C GLU A 137 -3.76 -19.06 -4.66
N PHE A 138 -4.98 -18.62 -4.41
CA PHE A 138 -6.16 -19.47 -4.57
C PHE A 138 -6.89 -19.23 -5.90
N ILE A 139 -6.50 -18.20 -6.67
CA ILE A 139 -7.06 -17.94 -8.00
C ILE A 139 -6.29 -18.76 -9.04
N GLU A 140 -7.01 -19.56 -9.83
CA GLU A 140 -6.46 -20.32 -10.93
C GLU A 140 -7.38 -20.28 -12.15
N MET A 141 -6.96 -20.87 -13.27
CA MET A 141 -7.81 -21.03 -14.46
C MET A 141 -8.70 -22.28 -14.39
N TYR A 142 -8.44 -23.18 -13.42
CA TYR A 142 -9.05 -24.50 -13.35
C TYR A 142 -10.03 -24.58 -12.17
N VAL A 143 -11.29 -24.82 -12.51
CA VAL A 143 -12.39 -24.94 -11.54
C VAL A 143 -12.06 -25.96 -10.45
N GLY A 144 -12.20 -25.54 -9.19
CA GLY A 144 -12.02 -26.39 -8.01
C GLY A 144 -10.59 -26.49 -7.49
N VAL A 145 -9.58 -25.95 -8.20
CA VAL A 145 -8.20 -25.92 -7.70
C VAL A 145 -8.07 -25.00 -6.48
N GLY A 146 -8.70 -23.83 -6.50
CA GLY A 146 -8.72 -22.91 -5.35
C GLY A 146 -9.31 -23.56 -4.09
N ALA A 147 -10.46 -24.22 -4.21
CA ALA A 147 -11.07 -24.98 -3.10
C ALA A 147 -10.16 -26.11 -2.59
N GLN A 148 -9.47 -26.84 -3.48
CA GLN A 148 -8.52 -27.86 -3.07
C GLN A 148 -7.33 -27.26 -2.28
N ARG A 149 -6.78 -26.13 -2.72
CA ARG A 149 -5.70 -25.42 -2.02
C ARG A 149 -6.12 -24.95 -0.63
N VAL A 150 -7.37 -24.48 -0.46
CA VAL A 150 -7.91 -24.14 0.86
C VAL A 150 -7.91 -25.37 1.78
N ARG A 151 -8.39 -26.52 1.32
CA ARG A 151 -8.35 -27.76 2.12
C ARG A 151 -6.93 -28.18 2.48
N ASP A 152 -6.02 -28.08 1.52
CA ASP A 152 -4.62 -28.44 1.72
C ASP A 152 -3.92 -27.51 2.71
N LEU A 153 -4.23 -26.20 2.70
CA LEU A 153 -3.74 -25.22 3.68
C LEU A 153 -4.11 -25.58 5.12
N PHE A 154 -5.39 -25.87 5.38
CA PHE A 154 -5.87 -26.26 6.71
C PHE A 154 -5.26 -27.60 7.15
N LYS A 155 -5.15 -28.56 6.23
CA LYS A 155 -4.51 -29.85 6.49
C LYS A 155 -3.02 -29.71 6.79
N GLU A 156 -2.32 -28.85 6.06
CA GLU A 156 -0.90 -28.55 6.27
C GLU A 156 -0.69 -27.94 7.65
N ALA A 157 -1.45 -26.92 8.03
CA ALA A 157 -1.37 -26.30 9.35
C ALA A 157 -1.55 -27.32 10.49
N LYS A 158 -2.58 -28.17 10.41
CA LYS A 158 -2.81 -29.25 11.39
C LYS A 158 -1.66 -30.25 11.43
N THR A 159 -1.12 -30.64 10.27
CA THR A 159 -0.03 -31.62 10.16
C THR A 159 1.29 -31.06 10.73
N LEU A 160 1.60 -29.80 10.41
CA LEU A 160 2.81 -29.13 10.90
C LEU A 160 2.78 -28.92 12.41
N ALA A 161 1.66 -28.48 12.98
CA ALA A 161 1.52 -28.33 14.42
C ALA A 161 1.68 -29.66 15.15
N LYS A 162 1.09 -30.76 14.65
CA LYS A 162 1.33 -32.11 15.21
C LYS A 162 2.80 -32.53 15.11
N LYS A 163 3.44 -32.29 13.97
CA LYS A 163 4.86 -32.63 13.75
C LYS A 163 5.80 -31.85 14.68
N GLN A 164 5.48 -30.59 14.97
CA GLN A 164 6.25 -29.73 15.85
C GLN A 164 5.80 -29.80 17.33
N GLN A 165 4.90 -30.73 17.67
CA GLN A 165 4.34 -30.89 19.02
C GLN A 165 3.77 -29.58 19.60
N LYS A 166 3.12 -28.79 18.75
CA LYS A 166 2.43 -27.56 19.12
C LYS A 166 0.94 -27.82 19.28
N ASN A 167 0.33 -27.18 20.28
CA ASN A 167 -1.09 -27.30 20.58
C ASN A 167 -1.98 -26.42 19.70
N SER A 168 -1.37 -25.49 18.96
CA SER A 168 -2.08 -24.50 18.14
C SER A 168 -1.33 -24.18 16.85
N ALA A 169 -2.08 -23.80 15.82
CA ALA A 169 -1.57 -23.29 14.55
C ALA A 169 -2.35 -22.04 14.12
N ILE A 170 -1.62 -21.06 13.58
CA ILE A 170 -2.17 -19.85 12.97
C ILE A 170 -2.04 -19.98 11.46
N ILE A 171 -3.17 -19.82 10.77
CA ILE A 171 -3.24 -19.70 9.31
C ILE A 171 -3.37 -18.21 8.99
N PHE A 172 -2.40 -17.65 8.29
CA PHE A 172 -2.44 -16.27 7.81
C PHE A 172 -2.80 -16.21 6.33
N ILE A 173 -3.85 -15.46 6.00
CA ILE A 173 -4.29 -15.19 4.61
C ILE A 173 -4.12 -13.70 4.34
N ASP A 174 -3.12 -13.33 3.55
CA ASP A 174 -2.97 -11.95 3.08
C ASP A 174 -3.89 -11.68 1.89
N GLU A 175 -4.25 -10.42 1.64
CA GLU A 175 -5.12 -10.01 0.53
C GLU A 175 -6.41 -10.84 0.40
N ILE A 176 -7.10 -11.11 1.52
CA ILE A 176 -8.29 -11.97 1.52
C ILE A 176 -9.41 -11.44 0.62
N ASP A 177 -9.45 -10.14 0.32
CA ASP A 177 -10.38 -9.51 -0.61
C ASP A 177 -10.31 -10.09 -2.03
N VAL A 178 -9.18 -10.67 -2.40
CA VAL A 178 -8.98 -11.35 -3.69
C VAL A 178 -9.89 -12.57 -3.86
N ILE A 179 -10.18 -13.30 -2.78
CA ILE A 179 -11.11 -14.46 -2.77
C ILE A 179 -12.42 -14.20 -2.03
N GLY A 180 -12.46 -13.13 -1.23
CA GLY A 180 -13.57 -12.78 -0.36
C GLY A 180 -14.43 -11.64 -0.88
N GLY A 181 -14.26 -11.21 -2.13
CA GLY A 181 -14.99 -10.07 -2.71
C GLY A 181 -16.51 -10.25 -2.77
N LYS A 182 -17.25 -9.12 -2.70
CA LYS A 182 -18.70 -9.05 -2.89
C LYS A 182 -19.08 -9.57 -4.27
N ARG A 183 -20.22 -10.26 -4.30
CA ARG A 183 -20.77 -10.93 -5.47
C ARG A 183 -21.21 -9.88 -6.50
N ASP A 184 -20.52 -9.80 -7.63
CA ASP A 184 -21.02 -9.10 -8.80
C ASP A 184 -21.81 -10.08 -9.68
N ALA A 185 -22.95 -9.62 -10.20
CA ALA A 185 -23.91 -10.44 -10.95
C ALA A 185 -23.33 -11.12 -12.22
N ASN A 186 -22.12 -10.74 -12.65
CA ASN A 186 -21.49 -11.19 -13.89
C ASN A 186 -20.09 -11.85 -13.73
N SER A 187 -19.62 -12.14 -12.51
CA SER A 187 -18.25 -12.62 -12.28
C SER A 187 -18.16 -13.96 -11.52
N GLN A 188 -17.80 -15.01 -12.26
CA GLN A 188 -16.95 -16.16 -11.90
C GLN A 188 -17.34 -17.13 -10.74
N ARG A 189 -18.03 -18.24 -11.09
CA ARG A 189 -18.36 -19.40 -10.20
C ARG A 189 -17.18 -20.02 -9.42
N GLU A 190 -15.94 -19.79 -9.85
CA GLU A 190 -14.74 -20.34 -9.22
C GLU A 190 -14.39 -19.64 -7.90
N TYR A 191 -14.56 -18.31 -7.85
CA TYR A 191 -14.32 -17.51 -6.66
C TYR A 191 -15.31 -17.94 -5.58
N ASP A 192 -16.58 -18.14 -5.96
CA ASP A 192 -17.62 -18.65 -5.09
C ASP A 192 -17.26 -20.01 -4.48
N GLN A 193 -16.73 -20.93 -5.28
CA GLN A 193 -16.38 -22.26 -4.80
C GLN A 193 -15.24 -22.21 -3.77
N THR A 194 -14.23 -21.39 -4.03
CA THR A 194 -13.07 -21.20 -3.15
C THR A 194 -13.48 -20.52 -1.84
N LEU A 195 -14.28 -19.45 -1.92
CA LEU A 195 -14.83 -18.74 -0.77
C LEU A 195 -15.69 -19.68 0.09
N ASN A 196 -16.63 -20.39 -0.53
CA ASN A 196 -17.51 -21.33 0.19
C ASN A 196 -16.71 -22.45 0.86
N GLN A 197 -15.61 -22.92 0.24
CA GLN A 197 -14.73 -23.88 0.88
C GLN A 197 -14.01 -23.29 2.09
N LEU A 198 -13.52 -22.05 2.02
CA LEU A 198 -12.93 -21.36 3.17
C LEU A 198 -13.95 -21.23 4.31
N LEU A 199 -15.18 -20.81 4.01
CA LEU A 199 -16.27 -20.73 4.98
C LEU A 199 -16.56 -22.08 5.61
N THR A 200 -16.56 -23.16 4.81
CA THR A 200 -16.78 -24.53 5.28
C THR A 200 -15.66 -24.99 6.22
N GLU A 201 -14.40 -24.71 5.90
CA GLU A 201 -13.27 -25.03 6.78
C GLU A 201 -13.35 -24.24 8.11
N MET A 202 -13.68 -22.94 8.06
CA MET A 202 -13.84 -22.10 9.26
C MET A 202 -15.01 -22.55 10.15
N ASP A 203 -16.16 -22.84 9.55
CA ASP A 203 -17.33 -23.34 10.26
C ASP A 203 -17.03 -24.72 10.88
N GLY A 204 -16.20 -25.53 10.20
CA GLY A 204 -15.71 -26.84 10.64
C GLY A 204 -14.70 -26.83 11.79
N ILE A 205 -14.10 -25.68 12.14
CA ILE A 205 -13.21 -25.58 13.32
C ILE A 205 -14.03 -25.80 14.59
N GLN A 206 -13.65 -26.79 15.39
CA GLN A 206 -14.32 -27.11 16.66
C GLN A 206 -13.43 -26.78 17.87
N SER A 207 -14.05 -26.40 19.00
CA SER A 207 -13.32 -26.08 20.25
C SER A 207 -12.52 -27.27 20.83
N ARG A 208 -12.82 -28.49 20.38
CA ARG A 208 -12.16 -29.74 20.82
C ARG A 208 -11.02 -30.16 19.88
N ASP A 209 -10.80 -29.45 18.78
CA ASP A 209 -9.74 -29.78 17.84
C ASP A 209 -8.36 -29.65 18.49
N GLN A 210 -7.52 -30.66 18.29
CA GLN A 210 -6.10 -30.63 18.63
C GLN A 210 -5.27 -30.99 17.38
N PRO A 211 -4.46 -30.05 16.85
CA PRO A 211 -4.19 -28.69 17.36
C PRO A 211 -5.34 -27.71 17.08
N GLN A 212 -5.46 -26.67 17.92
CA GLN A 212 -6.39 -25.56 17.71
C GLN A 212 -5.97 -24.70 16.52
N ILE A 213 -6.93 -24.29 15.69
CA ILE A 213 -6.67 -23.48 14.50
C ILE A 213 -7.26 -22.08 14.70
N LEU A 214 -6.43 -21.06 14.50
CA LEU A 214 -6.85 -19.67 14.41
C LEU A 214 -6.55 -19.14 13.00
N VAL A 215 -7.54 -18.55 12.34
CA VAL A 215 -7.37 -17.95 11.02
C VAL A 215 -7.20 -16.43 11.16
N ILE A 216 -6.05 -15.90 10.79
CA ILE A 216 -5.83 -14.46 10.72
C ILE A 216 -5.85 -14.05 9.23
N ALA A 217 -6.68 -13.08 8.87
CA ALA A 217 -6.72 -12.56 7.50
C ALA A 217 -6.37 -11.07 7.48
N ALA A 218 -5.73 -10.62 6.40
CA ALA A 218 -5.43 -9.21 6.17
C ALA A 218 -6.09 -8.71 4.87
N THR A 219 -6.61 -7.50 4.91
CA THR A 219 -7.13 -6.81 3.71
C THR A 219 -6.84 -5.31 3.76
N ASN A 220 -6.76 -4.69 2.60
CA ASN A 220 -6.76 -3.23 2.48
C ASN A 220 -8.17 -2.66 2.24
N ARG A 221 -9.15 -3.52 1.91
CA ARG A 221 -10.49 -3.13 1.45
C ARG A 221 -11.60 -3.97 2.09
N LYS A 222 -11.83 -3.75 3.39
CA LYS A 222 -12.90 -4.43 4.14
C LYS A 222 -14.29 -4.22 3.54
N ASP A 223 -14.53 -3.05 2.94
CA ASP A 223 -15.76 -2.68 2.25
C ASP A 223 -16.10 -3.60 1.07
N MET A 224 -15.08 -4.22 0.46
CA MET A 224 -15.27 -5.16 -0.64
C MET A 224 -15.59 -6.59 -0.20
N LEU A 225 -15.47 -6.93 1.09
CA LEU A 225 -15.65 -8.32 1.53
C LEU A 225 -17.11 -8.77 1.53
N ASP A 226 -17.35 -10.05 1.21
CA ASP A 226 -18.64 -10.72 1.37
C ASP A 226 -19.01 -10.68 2.86
N PRO A 227 -20.19 -10.13 3.22
CA PRO A 227 -20.66 -10.08 4.60
C PRO A 227 -20.70 -11.46 5.30
N ALA A 228 -20.76 -12.55 4.54
CA ALA A 228 -20.66 -13.91 5.06
C ALA A 228 -19.36 -14.16 5.83
N LEU A 229 -18.22 -13.59 5.41
CA LEU A 229 -16.94 -13.72 6.13
C LEU A 229 -16.97 -13.01 7.50
N LEU A 230 -17.73 -11.92 7.59
CA LEU A 230 -17.83 -11.06 8.77
C LEU A 230 -18.89 -11.53 9.78
N ARG A 231 -19.52 -12.69 9.55
CA ARG A 231 -20.54 -13.22 10.46
C ARG A 231 -19.88 -13.87 11.69
N PRO A 232 -20.52 -13.79 12.87
CA PRO A 232 -20.08 -14.51 14.05
C PRO A 232 -19.93 -16.02 13.81
N GLY A 233 -18.86 -16.62 14.33
CA GLY A 233 -18.37 -17.96 14.04
C GLY A 233 -17.29 -18.03 12.95
N ARG A 234 -16.84 -16.90 12.40
CA ARG A 234 -15.83 -16.81 11.32
C ARG A 234 -14.77 -15.79 11.69
N PHE A 235 -14.78 -14.60 11.09
CA PHE A 235 -13.93 -13.49 11.53
C PHE A 235 -14.67 -12.69 12.62
N ASP A 236 -14.57 -13.17 13.86
CA ASP A 236 -15.31 -12.61 15.01
C ASP A 236 -14.67 -11.34 15.59
N ARG A 237 -13.38 -11.15 15.30
CA ARG A 237 -12.62 -9.97 15.72
C ARG A 237 -12.15 -9.23 14.48
N HIS A 238 -12.37 -7.93 14.49
CA HIS A 238 -11.92 -7.02 13.45
C HIS A 238 -11.00 -5.98 14.07
N ILE A 239 -9.75 -5.97 13.64
CA ILE A 239 -8.72 -5.11 14.19
C ILE A 239 -8.29 -4.13 13.10
N LEU A 240 -8.50 -2.84 13.35
CA LEU A 240 -8.04 -1.78 12.45
C LEU A 240 -6.54 -1.53 12.68
N VAL A 241 -5.77 -1.64 11.60
CA VAL A 241 -4.32 -1.40 11.55
C VAL A 241 -4.07 -0.14 10.72
N ASP A 242 -4.26 1.00 11.36
CA ASP A 242 -4.19 2.32 10.74
C ASP A 242 -2.74 2.80 10.51
N LEU A 243 -2.58 3.93 9.83
CA LEU A 243 -1.31 4.61 9.69
C LEU A 243 -0.72 5.00 11.05
N PRO A 244 0.61 4.95 11.21
CA PRO A 244 1.26 5.28 12.47
C PRO A 244 1.13 6.78 12.83
N ASP A 245 0.84 7.05 14.09
CA ASP A 245 0.96 8.39 14.68
C ASP A 245 2.43 8.86 14.74
N LYS A 246 2.67 10.13 15.07
CA LYS A 246 4.02 10.71 15.16
C LYS A 246 4.98 9.89 16.04
N ASN A 247 4.53 9.40 17.19
CA ASN A 247 5.37 8.64 18.11
C ASN A 247 5.70 7.24 17.55
N ALA A 248 4.72 6.61 16.90
CA ALA A 248 4.88 5.35 16.19
C ALA A 248 5.84 5.51 15.01
N ARG A 249 5.74 6.58 14.21
CA ARG A 249 6.66 6.87 13.10
C ARG A 249 8.10 7.01 13.59
N LYS A 250 8.31 7.72 14.71
CA LYS A 250 9.64 7.82 15.35
C LYS A 250 10.18 6.44 15.75
N LYS A 251 9.39 5.62 16.45
CA LYS A 251 9.80 4.25 16.84
C LYS A 251 10.15 3.39 15.62
N ILE A 252 9.35 3.47 14.56
CA ILE A 252 9.60 2.75 13.31
C ILE A 252 10.92 3.21 12.68
N LEU A 253 11.18 4.52 12.64
CA LEU A 253 12.45 5.08 12.15
C LEU A 253 13.63 4.61 13.01
N GLU A 254 13.50 4.58 14.35
CA GLU A 254 14.54 4.06 15.25
C GLU A 254 14.88 2.59 14.94
N ILE A 255 13.87 1.75 14.73
CA ILE A 255 14.06 0.34 14.32
C ILE A 255 14.83 0.26 13.00
N HIS A 256 14.37 0.97 11.96
CA HIS A 256 14.97 0.90 10.63
C HIS A 256 16.29 1.66 10.50
N THR A 257 16.67 2.47 11.48
CA THR A 257 17.97 3.18 11.51
C THR A 257 18.96 2.61 12.52
N SER A 258 18.54 1.68 13.38
CA SER A 258 19.38 1.03 14.40
C SER A 258 20.69 0.45 13.88
N ASN A 259 20.71 -0.04 12.63
CA ASN A 259 21.87 -0.63 11.98
C ASN A 259 22.59 0.31 10.99
N LYS A 260 22.32 1.63 11.04
CA LYS A 260 22.85 2.61 10.10
C LYS A 260 23.70 3.67 10.82
N PRO A 261 24.86 4.08 10.26
CA PRO A 261 25.67 5.13 10.86
C PRO A 261 25.02 6.50 10.61
N LEU A 262 24.30 7.01 11.61
CA LEU A 262 23.70 8.35 11.56
C LEU A 262 24.69 9.41 12.02
N ALA A 263 24.74 10.55 11.33
CA ALA A 263 25.48 11.72 11.77
C ALA A 263 24.74 12.46 12.90
N SER A 264 25.45 13.30 13.65
CA SER A 264 24.89 14.03 14.80
C SER A 264 23.84 15.09 14.43
N ASP A 265 23.73 15.45 13.14
CA ASP A 265 22.76 16.42 12.62
C ASP A 265 21.38 15.77 12.31
N VAL A 266 21.24 14.46 12.46
CA VAL A 266 19.99 13.74 12.19
C VAL A 266 19.08 13.74 13.42
N ASP A 267 17.94 14.42 13.32
CA ASP A 267 16.86 14.33 14.31
C ASP A 267 15.69 13.48 13.78
N LEU A 268 15.55 12.27 14.33
CA LEU A 268 14.44 11.37 13.98
C LEU A 268 13.07 11.92 14.40
N ASN A 269 12.98 12.81 15.39
CA ASN A 269 11.71 13.46 15.75
C ASN A 269 11.25 14.37 14.61
N GLN A 270 12.19 15.14 14.04
CA GLN A 270 11.91 16.03 12.93
C GLN A 270 11.51 15.25 11.67
N ILE A 271 12.22 14.16 11.37
CA ILE A 271 11.86 13.26 10.27
C ILE A 271 10.47 12.64 10.47
N ALA A 272 10.11 12.24 11.71
CA ALA A 272 8.78 11.72 12.02
C ALA A 272 7.66 12.77 11.84
N ILE A 273 7.96 14.06 12.05
CA ILE A 273 7.04 15.15 11.72
C ILE A 273 6.90 15.24 10.19
N GLU A 274 8.02 15.31 9.48
CA GLU A 274 8.10 15.48 8.01
C GLU A 274 7.47 14.34 7.21
N THR A 275 7.32 13.15 7.80
CA THR A 275 6.76 11.94 7.19
C THR A 275 5.31 11.69 7.59
N TYR A 276 4.52 12.75 7.73
CA TYR A 276 3.09 12.66 8.04
C TYR A 276 2.35 11.75 7.04
N GLN A 277 1.43 10.92 7.55
CA GLN A 277 0.69 9.88 6.80
C GLN A 277 1.54 8.80 6.13
N PHE A 278 2.83 8.69 6.45
CA PHE A 278 3.63 7.58 5.93
C PHE A 278 3.29 6.28 6.65
N SER A 279 3.14 5.21 5.87
CA SER A 279 3.08 3.84 6.39
C SER A 279 4.45 3.36 6.88
N GLY A 280 4.47 2.27 7.66
CA GLY A 280 5.72 1.66 8.12
C GLY A 280 6.66 1.28 6.98
N ALA A 281 6.12 0.74 5.89
CA ALA A 281 6.89 0.40 4.69
C ALA A 281 7.48 1.64 3.98
N GLN A 282 6.76 2.77 3.99
CA GLN A 282 7.30 4.03 3.46
C GLN A 282 8.42 4.59 4.34
N LEU A 283 8.32 4.47 5.67
CA LEU A 283 9.39 4.87 6.58
C LEU A 283 10.64 3.99 6.46
N GLU A 284 10.45 2.68 6.30
CA GLU A 284 11.53 1.75 5.95
C GLU A 284 12.22 2.20 4.64
N SER A 285 11.42 2.55 3.63
CA SER A 285 11.93 3.04 2.36
C SER A 285 12.72 4.34 2.52
N VAL A 286 12.24 5.29 3.33
CA VAL A 286 12.99 6.53 3.66
C VAL A 286 14.34 6.21 4.28
N ALA A 287 14.39 5.33 5.30
CA ALA A 287 15.63 4.96 5.97
C ALA A 287 16.61 4.25 5.02
N ASN A 288 16.12 3.41 4.13
CA ASN A 288 16.93 2.72 3.13
C ASN A 288 17.45 3.67 2.04
N GLU A 289 16.60 4.52 1.49
CA GLU A 289 16.97 5.50 0.47
C GLU A 289 17.96 6.54 0.99
N ALA A 290 17.82 6.98 2.26
CA ALA A 290 18.79 7.87 2.89
C ALA A 290 20.20 7.22 2.93
N ALA A 291 20.28 5.91 3.18
CA ALA A 291 21.54 5.18 3.13
C ALA A 291 22.11 5.08 1.69
N ILE A 292 21.24 4.85 0.70
CA ILE A 292 21.63 4.83 -0.72
C ILE A 292 22.18 6.20 -1.15
N TYR A 293 21.54 7.30 -0.75
CA TYR A 293 22.04 8.65 -1.01
C TYR A 293 23.39 8.90 -0.35
N ALA A 294 23.56 8.51 0.92
CA ALA A 294 24.84 8.63 1.61
C ALA A 294 25.95 7.84 0.91
N MET A 295 25.63 6.63 0.42
CA MET A 295 26.56 5.79 -0.33
C MET A 295 26.95 6.42 -1.67
N ARG A 296 25.98 6.98 -2.42
CA ARG A 296 26.22 7.69 -3.68
C ARG A 296 27.16 8.90 -3.47
N ASP A 297 26.95 9.63 -2.37
CA ASP A 297 27.78 10.77 -1.97
C ASP A 297 29.15 10.36 -1.38
N LYS A 298 29.42 9.05 -1.25
CA LYS A 298 30.60 8.51 -0.57
C LYS A 298 30.76 9.05 0.86
N SER A 299 29.65 9.38 1.52
CA SER A 299 29.62 9.83 2.91
C SER A 299 29.76 8.63 3.85
N LYS A 300 30.57 8.78 4.91
CA LYS A 300 30.73 7.74 5.94
C LYS A 300 29.50 7.58 6.84
N GLU A 301 28.74 8.66 6.98
CA GLU A 301 27.54 8.73 7.83
C GLU A 301 26.36 9.28 7.02
N ILE A 302 25.16 8.89 7.43
CA ILE A 302 23.90 9.40 6.88
C ILE A 302 23.57 10.72 7.58
N LYS A 303 23.51 11.80 6.82
CA LYS A 303 23.22 13.17 7.28
C LYS A 303 21.77 13.54 7.05
N SER A 304 21.32 14.65 7.65
CA SER A 304 19.96 15.17 7.50
C SER A 304 19.57 15.40 6.03
N LYS A 305 20.50 15.92 5.20
CA LYS A 305 20.28 16.11 3.76
C LYS A 305 19.90 14.84 2.99
N HIS A 306 20.40 13.67 3.41
CA HIS A 306 20.09 12.40 2.74
C HIS A 306 18.67 11.94 3.08
N PHE A 307 18.24 12.15 4.34
CA PHE A 307 16.85 11.90 4.73
C PHE A 307 15.89 12.83 4.01
N SER A 308 16.20 14.13 3.90
CA SER A 308 15.36 15.05 3.13
C SER A 308 15.18 14.57 1.67
N SER A 309 16.28 14.19 1.02
CA SER A 309 16.26 13.67 -0.35
C SER A 309 15.46 12.34 -0.50
N ALA A 310 15.53 11.49 0.53
CA ALA A 310 14.80 10.23 0.61
C ALA A 310 13.30 10.43 0.81
N ILE A 311 12.90 11.37 1.68
CA ILE A 311 11.50 11.74 1.87
C ILE A 311 10.94 12.26 0.54
N ASP A 312 11.63 13.19 -0.12
CA ASP A 312 11.19 13.74 -1.40
C ASP A 312 11.03 12.63 -2.46
N LYS A 313 11.91 11.61 -2.45
CA LYS A 313 11.81 10.46 -3.36
C LYS A 313 10.61 9.57 -3.05
N VAL A 314 10.32 9.31 -1.78
CA VAL A 314 9.17 8.47 -1.39
C VAL A 314 7.85 9.18 -1.68
N ILE A 315 7.78 10.52 -1.55
CA ILE A 315 6.59 11.31 -1.88
C ILE A 315 6.39 11.40 -3.40
N MET A 316 7.45 11.71 -4.16
CA MET A 316 7.32 12.21 -5.54
C MET A 316 7.91 11.26 -6.60
N GLY A 317 8.59 10.21 -6.19
CA GLY A 317 9.29 9.29 -7.09
C GLY A 317 10.73 9.71 -7.42
N GLU A 318 11.34 8.97 -8.34
CA GLU A 318 12.73 9.20 -8.77
C GLU A 318 12.87 10.52 -9.53
N GLN A 319 14.06 11.12 -9.44
CA GLN A 319 14.42 12.28 -10.25
C GLN A 319 14.43 11.88 -11.74
N MET A 320 13.86 12.73 -12.59
CA MET A 320 13.86 12.48 -14.03
C MET A 320 14.95 13.30 -14.72
N ASP A 321 15.64 12.67 -15.67
CA ASP A 321 16.54 13.35 -16.62
C ASP A 321 15.75 14.11 -17.70
N ARG A 322 14.74 14.90 -17.31
CA ARG A 322 14.04 15.78 -18.24
C ARG A 322 14.83 17.09 -18.37
N THR A 323 15.35 17.32 -19.57
CA THR A 323 15.97 18.60 -19.93
C THR A 323 14.88 19.62 -20.25
N ALA A 324 14.28 20.22 -19.21
CA ALA A 324 13.42 21.39 -19.40
C ALA A 324 14.25 22.57 -19.92
N SER A 325 13.70 23.33 -20.87
CA SER A 325 14.32 24.58 -21.34
C SER A 325 14.42 25.59 -20.19
N GLN A 326 15.36 26.54 -20.28
CA GLN A 326 15.48 27.58 -19.24
C GLN A 326 14.20 28.41 -19.07
N GLN A 327 13.44 28.61 -20.15
CA GLN A 327 12.15 29.30 -20.08
C GLN A 327 11.10 28.48 -19.32
N GLU A 328 11.05 27.16 -19.51
CA GLU A 328 10.17 26.27 -18.77
C GLU A 328 10.57 26.17 -17.29
N LYS A 329 11.87 26.03 -17.00
CA LYS A 329 12.38 26.05 -15.62
C LYS A 329 11.98 27.33 -14.88
N ARG A 330 12.14 28.48 -15.53
CA ARG A 330 11.76 29.78 -14.96
C ARG A 330 10.25 29.90 -14.75
N ARG A 331 9.43 29.40 -15.68
CA ARG A 331 7.97 29.37 -15.51
C ARG A 331 7.56 28.50 -14.34
N VAL A 332 8.12 27.29 -14.25
CA VAL A 332 7.89 26.38 -13.12
C VAL A 332 8.32 27.03 -11.81
N ALA A 333 9.46 27.72 -11.78
CA ALA A 333 9.91 28.40 -10.58
C ALA A 333 8.93 29.49 -10.09
N ILE A 334 8.43 30.32 -11.01
CA ILE A 334 7.40 31.30 -10.67
C ILE A 334 6.12 30.63 -10.17
N HIS A 335 5.75 29.50 -10.77
CA HIS A 335 4.60 28.71 -10.37
C HIS A 335 4.75 28.17 -8.94
N GLU A 336 5.87 27.50 -8.63
CA GLU A 336 6.15 26.99 -7.27
C GLU A 336 6.24 28.12 -6.24
N LEU A 337 6.89 29.24 -6.59
CA LEU A 337 6.96 30.42 -5.72
C LEU A 337 5.57 31.02 -5.46
N GLY A 338 4.66 30.92 -6.42
CA GLY A 338 3.25 31.30 -6.26
C GLY A 338 2.57 30.52 -5.15
N HIS A 339 2.67 29.18 -5.18
CA HIS A 339 2.19 28.33 -4.08
C HIS A 339 2.88 28.67 -2.76
N ALA A 340 4.20 28.87 -2.81
CA ALA A 340 5.00 29.10 -1.63
C ALA A 340 4.62 30.39 -0.89
N ILE A 341 4.49 31.51 -1.59
CA ILE A 341 4.12 32.78 -0.96
C ILE A 341 2.73 32.69 -0.34
N VAL A 342 1.77 32.11 -1.05
CA VAL A 342 0.41 32.00 -0.53
C VAL A 342 0.39 31.14 0.72
N ALA A 343 1.04 29.97 0.69
CA ALA A 343 1.08 29.06 1.83
C ALA A 343 1.76 29.67 3.07
N GLU A 344 2.88 30.36 2.89
CA GLU A 344 3.63 30.99 3.99
C GLU A 344 2.87 32.19 4.57
N ASN A 345 2.06 32.90 3.78
CA ASN A 345 1.26 34.02 4.25
C ASN A 345 -0.01 33.57 4.99
N VAL A 346 -0.75 32.59 4.45
CA VAL A 346 -1.96 32.07 5.12
C VAL A 346 -1.61 31.28 6.37
N LYS A 347 -0.45 30.59 6.37
CA LYS A 347 0.03 29.83 7.52
C LYS A 347 1.55 29.93 7.63
N PRO A 348 2.07 30.86 8.45
CA PRO A 348 3.51 31.02 8.67
C PRO A 348 4.17 29.74 9.17
N GLY A 349 5.36 29.45 8.66
CA GLY A 349 6.12 28.24 8.94
C GLY A 349 5.64 27.00 8.18
N SER A 350 4.70 27.14 7.24
CA SER A 350 4.13 26.00 6.50
C SER A 350 5.05 25.43 5.44
N ILE A 351 6.15 26.10 5.07
CA ILE A 351 7.07 25.63 4.03
C ILE A 351 8.37 25.11 4.61
N SER A 352 8.75 23.93 4.11
CA SER A 352 10.03 23.28 4.37
C SER A 352 11.07 23.68 3.32
N GLN A 353 10.74 23.57 2.03
CA GLN A 353 11.62 23.93 0.91
C GLN A 353 10.83 24.11 -0.40
N VAL A 354 11.42 24.83 -1.35
CA VAL A 354 10.96 24.94 -2.76
C VAL A 354 12.06 24.38 -3.65
N ALA A 355 11.73 23.52 -4.62
CA ALA A 355 12.72 22.88 -5.49
C ALA A 355 12.29 22.82 -6.96
N LEU A 356 13.24 23.04 -7.88
CA LEU A 356 13.02 23.02 -9.34
C LEU A 356 13.49 21.74 -10.02
N ARG A 357 13.70 20.68 -9.24
CA ARG A 357 14.18 19.39 -9.76
C ARG A 357 13.00 18.51 -10.14
N PRO A 358 12.85 18.11 -11.41
CA PRO A 358 11.76 17.24 -11.84
C PRO A 358 11.79 15.91 -11.10
N ARG A 359 10.66 15.51 -10.52
CA ARG A 359 10.48 14.23 -9.84
C ARG A 359 9.13 13.63 -10.20
N GLY A 360 9.13 12.36 -10.60
CA GLY A 360 7.92 11.67 -11.05
C GLY A 360 7.19 12.44 -12.15
N GLN A 361 5.97 12.93 -11.87
CA GLN A 361 5.20 13.73 -12.83
C GLN A 361 5.36 15.25 -12.66
N ALA A 362 5.99 15.71 -11.57
CA ALA A 362 6.15 17.12 -11.24
C ALA A 362 7.43 17.71 -11.85
N LEU A 363 7.36 18.93 -12.37
CA LEU A 363 8.51 19.66 -12.96
C LEU A 363 9.25 20.52 -11.93
N GLY A 364 8.58 20.82 -10.81
CA GLY A 364 9.07 21.49 -9.59
C GLY A 364 8.08 21.16 -8.47
N TYR A 365 8.39 21.53 -7.23
CA TYR A 365 7.47 21.36 -6.11
C TYR A 365 7.77 22.26 -4.92
N VAL A 366 6.73 22.55 -4.14
CA VAL A 366 6.81 23.09 -2.78
C VAL A 366 6.58 21.97 -1.77
N ARG A 367 7.55 21.77 -0.86
CA ARG A 367 7.38 20.85 0.26
C ARG A 367 6.91 21.61 1.49
N HIS A 368 5.76 21.21 2.01
CA HIS A 368 5.19 21.78 3.21
C HIS A 368 5.73 21.10 4.48
N ASN A 369 5.88 21.87 5.55
CA ASN A 369 6.04 21.32 6.89
C ASN A 369 4.73 20.68 7.33
N PRO A 370 4.74 19.41 7.76
CA PRO A 370 3.53 18.77 8.25
C PRO A 370 3.01 19.48 9.49
N GLN A 371 1.72 19.76 9.47
CA GLN A 371 1.07 20.53 10.51
C GLN A 371 0.48 19.60 11.56
N GLU A 372 0.07 20.17 12.70
CA GLU A 372 -0.73 19.41 13.67
C GLU A 372 -1.91 18.74 12.97
N GLU A 373 -2.11 17.46 13.26
CA GLU A 373 -3.14 16.64 12.64
C GLU A 373 -4.51 17.20 13.05
N GLN A 374 -5.17 17.91 12.12
CA GLN A 374 -6.49 18.51 12.36
C GLN A 374 -7.57 17.62 11.76
N TYR A 375 -8.45 17.11 12.62
CA TYR A 375 -9.63 16.33 12.19
C TYR A 375 -10.80 17.21 11.75
N LEU A 376 -10.77 18.50 12.08
CA LEU A 376 -11.84 19.46 11.82
C LEU A 376 -11.29 20.64 11.03
N HIS A 377 -11.97 21.00 9.94
CA HIS A 377 -11.62 22.13 9.09
C HIS A 377 -12.68 23.22 9.18
N THR A 378 -12.23 24.47 9.29
CA THR A 378 -13.09 25.65 9.21
C THR A 378 -13.24 26.10 7.77
N ARG A 379 -14.28 26.89 7.48
CA ARG A 379 -14.43 27.55 6.17
C ARG A 379 -13.17 28.32 5.78
N GLU A 380 -12.63 29.10 6.71
CA GLU A 380 -11.41 29.89 6.50
C GLU A 380 -10.22 29.00 6.13
N SER A 381 -10.02 27.88 6.83
CA SER A 381 -8.92 26.95 6.52
C SER A 381 -9.06 26.33 5.12
N LEU A 382 -10.29 25.99 4.69
CA LEU A 382 -10.54 25.45 3.36
C LEU A 382 -10.35 26.52 2.27
N GLU A 383 -10.80 27.76 2.50
CA GLU A 383 -10.55 28.89 1.60
C GLU A 383 -9.04 29.15 1.44
N GLN A 384 -8.27 29.09 2.53
CA GLN A 384 -6.81 29.20 2.49
C GLN A 384 -6.16 28.08 1.65
N GLN A 385 -6.62 26.82 1.78
CA GLN A 385 -6.13 25.71 0.96
C GLN A 385 -6.44 25.90 -0.53
N ILE A 386 -7.63 26.42 -0.85
CA ILE A 386 -7.99 26.78 -2.22
C ILE A 386 -7.07 27.89 -2.74
N MET A 387 -6.80 28.92 -1.94
CA MET A 387 -5.87 29.99 -2.33
C MET A 387 -4.48 29.44 -2.64
N ILE A 388 -3.96 28.50 -1.83
CA ILE A 388 -2.68 27.84 -2.07
C ILE A 388 -2.70 27.13 -3.43
N ALA A 389 -3.72 26.32 -3.72
CA ALA A 389 -3.84 25.62 -5.00
C ALA A 389 -3.90 26.60 -6.19
N LEU A 390 -4.57 27.74 -6.04
CA LEU A 390 -4.63 28.74 -7.12
C LEU A 390 -3.31 29.51 -7.31
N GLY A 391 -2.42 29.52 -6.30
CA GLY A 391 -1.23 30.35 -6.23
C GLY A 391 -0.31 30.26 -7.46
N GLY A 392 0.02 29.05 -7.92
CA GLY A 392 0.90 28.87 -9.07
C GLY A 392 0.34 29.46 -10.36
N SER A 393 -0.94 29.19 -10.66
CA SER A 393 -1.60 29.73 -11.85
C SER A 393 -1.69 31.26 -11.85
N VAL A 394 -1.95 31.86 -10.69
CA VAL A 394 -2.07 33.32 -10.52
C VAL A 394 -0.69 33.98 -10.61
N ALA A 395 0.36 33.35 -10.07
CA ALA A 395 1.72 33.82 -10.25
C ALA A 395 2.13 33.82 -11.73
N GLU A 396 1.83 32.76 -12.48
CA GLU A 396 2.07 32.74 -13.92
C GLU A 396 1.34 33.87 -14.65
N GLU A 397 0.07 34.12 -14.30
CA GLU A 397 -0.73 35.20 -14.90
C GLU A 397 -0.13 36.58 -14.62
N ILE A 398 0.37 36.84 -13.40
CA ILE A 398 1.01 38.11 -13.02
C ILE A 398 2.31 38.37 -13.80
N PHE A 399 3.12 37.34 -14.05
CA PHE A 399 4.44 37.49 -14.67
C PHE A 399 4.44 37.32 -16.19
N TYR A 400 3.58 36.46 -16.73
CA TYR A 400 3.52 36.14 -18.16
C TYR A 400 2.25 36.65 -18.86
N GLY A 401 1.23 37.08 -18.10
CA GLY A 401 -0.07 37.50 -18.64
C GLY A 401 -0.97 36.35 -19.11
N HIS A 402 -0.53 35.10 -18.94
CA HIS A 402 -1.29 33.91 -19.32
C HIS A 402 -0.87 32.69 -18.48
N ARG A 403 -1.82 31.78 -18.27
CA ARG A 403 -1.64 30.53 -17.53
C ARG A 403 -1.08 29.43 -18.43
N SER A 404 -0.44 28.42 -17.84
CA SER A 404 -0.01 27.21 -18.55
C SER A 404 -0.95 26.02 -18.31
N THR A 405 -0.70 24.92 -19.03
CA THR A 405 -1.37 23.64 -18.80
C THR A 405 -0.88 22.92 -17.54
N GLY A 406 0.18 23.43 -16.88
CA GLY A 406 0.74 22.85 -15.65
C GLY A 406 -0.23 22.89 -14.46
N SER A 407 -1.13 23.88 -14.42
CA SER A 407 -2.05 24.08 -13.29
C SER A 407 -3.27 23.15 -13.25
N LYS A 408 -3.33 22.14 -14.13
CA LYS A 408 -4.51 21.25 -14.22
C LYS A 408 -4.83 20.58 -12.88
N ASN A 409 -3.81 19.99 -12.24
CA ASN A 409 -3.99 19.27 -10.98
C ASN A 409 -4.41 20.22 -9.85
N ASP A 410 -3.87 21.44 -9.83
CA ASP A 410 -4.20 22.43 -8.81
C ASP A 410 -5.64 22.92 -8.94
N PHE A 411 -6.14 23.06 -10.18
CA PHE A 411 -7.55 23.37 -10.42
C PHE A 411 -8.47 22.23 -10.01
N GLU A 412 -8.11 20.97 -10.29
CA GLU A 412 -8.87 19.82 -9.79
C GLU A 412 -8.90 19.80 -8.25
N GLN A 413 -7.79 20.11 -7.59
CA GLN A 413 -7.73 20.22 -6.13
C GLN A 413 -8.62 21.36 -5.60
N ALA A 414 -8.53 22.55 -6.18
CA ALA A 414 -9.35 23.69 -5.82
C ALA A 414 -10.85 23.39 -5.98
N LEU A 415 -11.24 22.76 -7.09
CA LEU A 415 -12.63 22.36 -7.34
C LEU A 415 -13.13 21.33 -6.33
N ASN A 416 -12.31 20.34 -5.97
CA ASN A 416 -12.66 19.34 -4.96
C ASN A 416 -12.88 19.99 -3.58
N LEU A 417 -12.05 20.96 -3.19
CA LEU A 417 -12.22 21.71 -1.94
C LEU A 417 -13.47 22.59 -1.95
N VAL A 418 -13.81 23.21 -3.08
CA VAL A 418 -15.05 23.97 -3.25
C VAL A 418 -16.28 23.06 -3.13
N ASN A 419 -16.26 21.89 -3.76
CA ASN A 419 -17.33 20.90 -3.61
C ASN A 419 -17.47 20.45 -2.15
N TYR A 420 -16.34 20.23 -1.46
CA TYR A 420 -16.34 19.89 -0.04
C TYR A 420 -16.93 21.01 0.85
N LEU A 421 -16.64 22.28 0.56
CA LEU A 421 -17.29 23.43 1.22
C LEU A 421 -18.81 23.39 1.05
N ILE A 422 -19.28 23.07 -0.15
CA ILE A 422 -20.72 22.99 -0.46
C ILE A 422 -21.36 21.80 0.28
N ASP A 423 -20.76 20.61 0.18
CA ASP A 423 -21.29 19.38 0.79
C ASP A 423 -21.33 19.46 2.33
N THR A 424 -20.40 20.20 2.94
CA THR A 424 -20.36 20.44 4.39
C THR A 424 -21.25 21.59 4.85
N GLY A 425 -21.94 22.27 3.93
CA GLY A 425 -22.86 23.36 4.23
C GLY A 425 -22.17 24.64 4.70
N LEU A 426 -20.89 24.82 4.36
CA LEU A 426 -20.09 25.99 4.74
C LEU A 426 -20.20 27.15 3.74
N THR A 427 -21.08 27.06 2.75
CA THR A 427 -21.28 28.08 1.69
C THR A 427 -22.52 28.93 1.91
N SER A 428 -22.78 29.89 1.01
CA SER A 428 -23.98 30.74 1.10
C SER A 428 -25.27 29.95 0.91
N LEU A 429 -25.18 28.75 0.30
CA LEU A 429 -26.27 27.80 0.16
C LEU A 429 -26.74 27.21 1.51
N GLY A 430 -25.91 27.27 2.55
CA GLY A 430 -26.19 26.67 3.86
C GLY A 430 -26.17 25.14 3.84
N ILE A 431 -26.83 24.51 4.82
CA ILE A 431 -26.88 23.04 4.94
C ILE A 431 -27.92 22.51 3.95
N VAL A 432 -27.43 21.94 2.84
CA VAL A 432 -28.26 21.49 1.73
C VAL A 432 -27.82 20.11 1.26
N ASN A 433 -28.78 19.28 0.84
CA ASN A 433 -28.46 18.05 0.15
C ASN A 433 -28.22 18.37 -1.33
N THR A 434 -26.97 18.22 -1.76
CA THR A 434 -26.51 18.57 -3.11
C THR A 434 -27.24 17.83 -4.23
N ASN A 435 -27.83 16.67 -3.94
CA ASN A 435 -28.64 15.91 -4.90
C ASN A 435 -29.96 16.60 -5.29
N TYR A 436 -30.45 17.54 -4.48
CA TYR A 436 -31.69 18.27 -4.74
C TYR A 436 -31.47 19.68 -5.30
N ILE A 437 -30.21 20.08 -5.54
CA ILE A 437 -29.87 21.39 -6.08
C ILE A 437 -29.64 21.28 -7.59
N SER A 438 -30.12 22.26 -8.35
CA SER A 438 -29.82 22.34 -9.79
C SER A 438 -28.33 22.54 -10.03
N LYS A 439 -27.79 21.89 -11.07
CA LYS A 439 -26.37 22.02 -11.44
C LYS A 439 -25.96 23.47 -11.65
N ASP A 440 -26.81 24.27 -12.29
CA ASP A 440 -26.56 25.70 -12.53
C ASP A 440 -26.35 26.49 -11.24
N LYS A 441 -27.07 26.14 -10.16
CA LYS A 441 -26.94 26.83 -8.88
C LYS A 441 -25.65 26.44 -8.15
N LEU A 442 -25.26 25.17 -8.25
CA LEU A 442 -23.96 24.69 -7.73
C LEU A 442 -22.81 25.35 -8.49
N GLU A 443 -22.88 25.37 -9.83
CA GLU A 443 -21.86 25.98 -10.67
C GLU A 443 -21.71 27.48 -10.40
N LYS A 444 -22.84 28.19 -10.22
CA LYS A 444 -22.83 29.60 -9.85
C LYS A 444 -22.13 29.83 -8.50
N GLU A 445 -22.49 29.08 -7.47
CA GLU A 445 -21.84 29.19 -6.14
C GLU A 445 -20.34 28.90 -6.23
N SER A 446 -19.96 27.82 -6.92
CA SER A 446 -18.55 27.46 -7.12
C SER A 446 -17.77 28.56 -7.83
N ASN A 447 -18.33 29.15 -8.88
CA ASN A 447 -17.69 30.24 -9.62
C ASN A 447 -17.57 31.52 -8.77
N GLU A 448 -18.56 31.85 -7.96
CA GLU A 448 -18.50 33.01 -7.05
C GLU A 448 -17.37 32.84 -6.02
N ILE A 449 -17.24 31.65 -5.41
CA ILE A 449 -16.16 31.33 -4.47
C ILE A 449 -14.80 31.39 -5.15
N LEU A 450 -14.65 30.72 -6.31
CA LEU A 450 -13.38 30.69 -7.03
C LEU A 450 -12.93 32.07 -7.49
N ASN A 451 -13.83 32.89 -8.04
CA ASN A 451 -13.51 34.25 -8.49
C ASN A 451 -13.07 35.13 -7.31
N LEU A 452 -13.75 35.04 -6.18
CA LEU A 452 -13.36 35.76 -4.96
C LEU A 452 -11.96 35.36 -4.50
N LEU A 453 -11.69 34.05 -4.42
CA LEU A 453 -10.40 33.54 -3.96
C LEU A 453 -9.28 33.82 -4.96
N LEU A 454 -9.54 33.74 -6.28
CA LEU A 454 -8.60 34.18 -7.32
C LEU A 454 -8.20 35.64 -7.14
N GLN A 455 -9.17 36.53 -6.88
CA GLN A 455 -8.89 37.95 -6.67
C GLN A 455 -8.06 38.18 -5.40
N LYS A 456 -8.40 37.51 -4.29
CA LYS A 456 -7.61 37.56 -3.05
C LYS A 456 -6.18 37.06 -3.26
N THR A 457 -6.00 35.93 -3.93
CA THR A 457 -4.69 35.35 -4.25
C THR A 457 -3.89 36.27 -5.15
N SER A 458 -4.51 36.90 -6.15
CA SER A 458 -3.85 37.85 -7.05
C SER A 458 -3.35 39.08 -6.32
N ASN A 459 -4.19 39.70 -5.49
CA ASN A 459 -3.78 40.86 -4.68
C ASN A 459 -2.61 40.50 -3.73
N LEU A 460 -2.69 39.32 -3.10
CA LEU A 460 -1.64 38.83 -2.23
C LEU A 460 -0.31 38.66 -2.98
N LEU A 461 -0.31 37.97 -4.12
CA LEU A 461 0.90 37.73 -4.91
C LEU A 461 1.46 39.01 -5.53
N GLN A 462 0.61 39.95 -5.94
CA GLN A 462 1.06 41.27 -6.42
C GLN A 462 1.82 42.04 -5.34
N SER A 463 1.32 42.02 -4.09
CA SER A 463 2.01 42.68 -2.97
C SER A 463 3.37 42.05 -2.61
N HIS A 464 3.62 40.81 -3.04
CA HIS A 464 4.88 40.09 -2.80
C HIS A 464 5.69 39.86 -4.09
N LYS A 465 5.39 40.59 -5.17
CA LYS A 465 6.03 40.39 -6.48
C LYS A 465 7.55 40.49 -6.42
N GLU A 466 8.08 41.41 -5.62
CA GLU A 466 9.53 41.59 -5.45
C GLU A 466 10.20 40.40 -4.73
N VAL A 467 9.50 39.77 -3.77
CA VAL A 467 9.97 38.55 -3.11
C VAL A 467 10.11 37.43 -4.13
N ILE A 468 9.12 37.27 -5.02
CA ILE A 468 9.15 36.25 -6.09
C ILE A 468 10.37 36.45 -6.98
N VAL A 469 10.68 37.69 -7.38
CA VAL A 469 11.84 37.98 -8.23
C VAL A 469 13.14 37.60 -7.52
N LYS A 470 13.33 38.01 -6.26
CA LYS A 470 14.54 37.66 -5.48
C LYS A 470 14.68 36.14 -5.26
N ALA A 471 13.57 35.48 -4.92
CA ALA A 471 13.55 34.03 -4.71
C ALA A 471 13.78 33.24 -6.01
N LEU A 472 13.30 33.78 -7.15
CA LEU A 472 13.54 33.20 -8.46
C LEU A 472 15.03 33.23 -8.82
N GLU A 473 15.71 34.35 -8.60
CA GLU A 473 17.16 34.46 -8.84
C GLU A 473 17.95 33.45 -8.00
N HIS A 474 17.53 33.21 -6.75
CA HIS A 474 18.14 32.18 -5.92
C HIS A 474 17.91 30.77 -6.49
N LEU A 475 16.67 30.44 -6.86
CA LEU A 475 16.32 29.13 -7.41
C LEU A 475 16.97 28.86 -8.78
N GLU A 476 17.21 29.89 -9.60
CA GLU A 476 17.95 29.74 -10.86
C GLU A 476 19.42 29.35 -10.64
N ASN A 477 20.00 29.69 -9.49
CA ASN A 477 21.39 29.38 -9.13
C ASN A 477 21.53 28.05 -8.35
N GLU A 478 20.72 27.86 -7.31
CA GLU A 478 20.87 26.75 -6.35
C GLU A 478 19.85 25.61 -6.58
N GLU A 479 18.85 25.80 -7.45
CA GLU A 479 17.72 24.90 -7.74
C GLU A 479 16.82 24.50 -6.55
N VAL A 480 17.24 24.81 -5.32
CA VAL A 480 16.55 24.54 -4.06
C VAL A 480 16.65 25.77 -3.18
N LEU A 481 15.53 26.15 -2.55
CA LEU A 481 15.44 27.24 -1.59
C LEU A 481 14.83 26.71 -0.30
N SER A 482 15.54 26.83 0.83
CA SER A 482 14.99 26.38 2.10
C SER A 482 13.87 27.30 2.60
N GLY A 483 12.94 26.76 3.37
CA GLY A 483 11.84 27.53 3.94
C GLY A 483 12.31 28.63 4.90
N ASN A 484 13.46 28.45 5.56
CA ASN A 484 14.04 29.48 6.44
C ASN A 484 14.56 30.67 5.62
N GLU A 485 15.34 30.41 4.57
CA GLU A 485 15.84 31.45 3.66
C GLU A 485 14.66 32.17 2.98
N PHE A 486 13.66 31.41 2.53
CA PHE A 486 12.45 31.96 1.92
C PHE A 486 11.69 32.90 2.88
N ARG A 487 11.52 32.50 4.14
CA ARG A 487 10.92 33.34 5.18
C ARG A 487 11.73 34.60 5.46
N GLU A 488 13.05 34.51 5.45
CA GLU A 488 13.91 35.69 5.60
C GLU A 488 13.73 36.68 4.46
N MET A 489 13.62 36.20 3.21
CA MET A 489 13.33 37.04 2.04
C MET A 489 11.98 37.76 2.17
N ILE A 490 10.93 37.09 2.68
CA ILE A 490 9.62 37.70 2.94
C ILE A 490 9.72 38.79 4.03
N ARG A 491 10.46 38.54 5.11
CA ARG A 491 10.60 39.48 6.24
C ARG A 491 11.38 40.74 5.88
N GLN A 492 12.46 40.61 5.10
CA GLN A 492 13.31 41.75 4.72
C GLN A 492 12.51 42.81 3.94
N LEU A 493 11.68 42.39 3.00
CA LEU A 493 10.83 43.30 2.21
C LEU A 493 9.69 43.93 3.03
N SER A 494 9.14 43.18 4.00
CA SER A 494 8.15 43.72 4.94
C SER A 494 8.73 44.89 5.76
N ASN A 495 9.99 44.79 6.16
CA ASN A 495 10.70 45.84 6.91
C ASN A 495 11.11 47.03 6.02
N GLU A 496 11.56 46.79 4.78
CA GLU A 496 11.88 47.86 3.81
C GLU A 496 10.64 48.70 3.45
N THR A 497 9.47 48.07 3.35
CA THR A 497 8.19 48.76 3.09
C THR A 497 7.70 49.58 4.29
N MET A 498 8.00 49.15 5.52
CA MET A 498 7.65 49.93 6.72
C MET A 498 8.56 51.14 6.92
N ILE A 499 9.84 51.06 6.56
CA ILE A 499 10.79 52.17 6.69
C ILE A 499 10.49 53.26 5.64
N SER A 500 10.04 52.90 4.43
CA SER A 500 9.67 53.86 3.38
C SER A 500 8.34 54.59 3.60
N GLN A 501 7.50 54.12 4.52
CA GLN A 501 6.24 54.80 4.90
C GLN A 501 6.38 55.77 6.09
N ILE A 502 7.54 55.75 6.77
CA ILE A 502 7.82 56.60 7.94
C ILE A 502 8.76 57.78 7.58
N GLY A 503 9.45 57.71 6.43
CA GLY A 503 10.22 58.82 5.86
C GLY A 503 9.45 59.54 4.76
#